data_AF-A0A2E8B9K5-F1
#
_entry.id   AF-A0A2E8B9K5-F1
#
_cell.length_a   1.000
_cell.length_b   1.000
_cell.length_c   1.000
_cell.angle_alpha   90.00
_cell.angle_beta   90.00
_cell.angle_gamma   90.00
#
_symmetry.space_group_name_H-M   'P 1'
#
loop_
_entity.id
_entity.type
_entity.pdbx_description
1 polymer ?
#
loop_
_entity_poly.entity_id
_entity_poly.type
_entity_poly.pdbx_seq_one_letter_code
_entity_poly.pdbx_strand_id
1 'polypeptide(L)'
;MSLDCLSKAELRVKLLNLQDRVADRLEKEPDVDTFLDQTNLFDEWEKVLPEAEYPIFVITVLNNIRREAVIASIIDSIGKHDLQSEPEKEGSSVTDKDGIDHPFC
;
A
#
# COMPACT_ATOMS: atom_id res chain seq x y z
N MET A 1 -14.65 10.51 7.33
CA MET A 1 -13.58 11.39 7.85
C MET A 1 -12.32 11.01 7.13
N SER A 2 -11.78 11.90 6.29
CA SER A 2 -10.61 11.61 5.46
C SER A 2 -9.33 11.69 6.30
N LEU A 3 -8.31 10.88 5.96
CA LEU A 3 -7.07 10.76 6.74
C LEU A 3 -6.24 12.06 6.72
N ASP A 4 -6.36 12.86 5.68
CA ASP A 4 -5.68 14.14 5.45
C ASP A 4 -6.02 15.23 6.49
N CYS A 5 -7.14 15.10 7.21
CA CYS A 5 -7.55 16.05 8.24
C CYS A 5 -7.06 15.70 9.65
N LEU A 6 -6.39 14.55 9.84
CA LEU A 6 -5.98 14.05 11.15
C LEU A 6 -4.63 14.64 11.58
N SER A 7 -4.45 14.85 12.87
CA SER A 7 -3.13 15.17 13.43
C SER A 7 -2.17 13.99 13.31
N LYS A 8 -0.86 14.26 13.31
CA LYS A 8 0.17 13.20 13.28
C LYS A 8 0.00 12.17 14.41
N ALA A 9 -0.47 12.61 15.58
CA ALA A 9 -0.72 11.73 16.71
C ALA A 9 -1.91 10.79 16.44
N GLU A 10 -2.99 11.29 15.83
CA GLU A 10 -4.15 10.48 15.45
C GLU A 10 -3.83 9.51 14.32
N LEU A 11 -3.07 9.96 13.31
CA LEU A 11 -2.56 9.11 12.23
C LEU A 11 -1.72 7.95 12.77
N ARG A 12 -0.85 8.24 13.75
CA ARG A 12 -0.06 7.23 14.43
C ARG A 12 -0.91 6.19 15.13
N VAL A 13 -1.89 6.63 15.92
CA VAL A 13 -2.80 5.71 16.60
C VAL A 13 -3.57 4.87 15.59
N LYS A 14 -4.03 5.46 14.49
CA LYS A 14 -4.75 4.75 13.43
C LYS A 14 -3.87 3.73 12.71
N LEU A 15 -2.60 4.05 12.45
CA LEU A 15 -1.62 3.13 11.87
C LEU A 15 -1.35 1.94 12.79
N LEU A 16 -1.13 2.18 14.08
CA LEU A 16 -0.89 1.10 15.05
C LEU A 16 -2.12 0.18 15.17
N ASN A 17 -3.32 0.76 15.25
CA ASN A 17 -4.57 -0.01 15.26
C ASN A 17 -4.76 -0.82 13.97
N LEU A 18 -4.33 -0.30 12.82
CA LEU A 18 -4.34 -1.06 11.57
C LEU A 18 -3.37 -2.25 11.65
N GLN A 19 -2.14 -2.03 12.12
CA GLN A 19 -1.15 -3.09 12.30
C GLN A 19 -1.64 -4.20 13.24
N ASP A 20 -2.27 -3.83 14.36
CA ASP A 20 -2.88 -4.80 15.28
C ASP A 20 -3.97 -5.63 14.58
N ARG A 21 -4.90 -4.97 13.87
CA ARG A 21 -5.98 -5.65 13.14
C ARG A 21 -5.49 -6.59 12.04
N VAL A 22 -4.44 -6.20 11.31
CA VAL A 22 -3.85 -7.01 10.25
C VAL A 22 -3.12 -8.20 10.85
N ALA A 23 -2.33 -8.01 11.92
CA ALA A 23 -1.66 -9.09 12.63
C ALA A 23 -2.67 -10.12 13.16
N ASP A 24 -3.74 -9.68 13.83
CA ASP A 24 -4.79 -10.55 14.37
C ASP A 24 -5.52 -11.35 13.28
N ARG A 25 -5.65 -10.77 12.07
CA ARG A 25 -6.31 -11.44 10.95
C ARG A 25 -5.39 -12.47 10.30
N LEU A 26 -4.12 -12.11 10.07
CA LEU A 26 -3.12 -13.01 9.50
C LEU A 26 -2.71 -14.14 10.45
N GLU A 27 -2.87 -13.96 11.76
CA GLU A 27 -2.71 -15.05 12.74
C GLU A 27 -3.77 -16.15 12.55
N LYS A 28 -5.00 -15.78 12.17
CA LYS A 28 -6.11 -16.73 11.94
C LYS A 28 -6.10 -17.32 10.55
N GLU A 29 -5.76 -16.49 9.56
CA GLU A 29 -5.75 -16.84 8.14
C GLU A 29 -4.46 -16.29 7.52
N PRO A 30 -3.38 -17.08 7.49
CA PRO A 30 -2.04 -16.60 7.13
C PRO A 30 -1.81 -16.42 5.63
N ASP A 31 -2.83 -16.64 4.81
CA ASP A 31 -2.74 -16.47 3.36
C ASP A 31 -2.75 -14.98 3.00
N VAL A 32 -1.54 -14.44 2.81
CA VAL A 32 -1.32 -13.02 2.54
C VAL A 32 -1.92 -12.61 1.19
N ASP A 33 -1.81 -13.46 0.17
CA ASP A 33 -2.29 -13.16 -1.18
C ASP A 33 -3.82 -13.02 -1.16
N THR A 34 -4.50 -14.00 -0.56
CA THR A 34 -5.95 -13.97 -0.37
C THR A 34 -6.40 -12.80 0.50
N PHE A 35 -5.64 -12.47 1.55
CA PHE A 35 -5.92 -11.32 2.40
C PHE A 35 -5.86 -10.01 1.59
N LEU A 36 -4.82 -9.82 0.77
CA LEU A 36 -4.65 -8.64 -0.05
C LEU A 36 -5.76 -8.50 -1.10
N ASP A 37 -6.18 -9.60 -1.71
CA ASP A 37 -7.24 -9.60 -2.73
C ASP A 37 -8.63 -9.22 -2.16
N GLN A 38 -8.85 -9.47 -0.86
CA GLN A 38 -10.17 -9.33 -0.23
C GLN A 38 -10.29 -8.14 0.74
N THR A 39 -9.17 -7.52 1.11
CA THR A 39 -9.14 -6.47 2.12
C THR A 39 -9.37 -5.09 1.49
N ASN A 40 -10.10 -4.23 2.21
CA ASN A 40 -10.26 -2.81 1.90
C ASN A 40 -9.59 -1.92 2.98
N LEU A 41 -8.74 -2.51 3.81
CA LEU A 41 -8.12 -1.84 4.95
C LEU A 41 -7.07 -0.80 4.52
N PHE A 42 -6.55 -0.92 3.30
CA PHE A 42 -5.50 -0.07 2.76
C PHE A 42 -6.03 1.08 1.89
N ASP A 43 -7.26 0.99 1.38
CA ASP A 43 -7.89 1.95 0.46
C ASP A 43 -7.90 3.40 0.99
N GLU A 44 -8.08 3.58 2.30
CA GLU A 44 -8.05 4.92 2.90
C GLU A 44 -6.64 5.53 2.85
N TRP A 45 -5.62 4.69 3.03
CA TRP A 45 -4.21 5.09 3.08
C TRP A 45 -3.65 5.30 1.67
N GLU A 46 -4.06 4.48 0.69
CA GLU A 46 -3.71 4.64 -0.73
C GLU A 46 -4.07 6.03 -1.26
N LYS A 47 -5.17 6.62 -0.79
CA LYS A 47 -5.64 7.95 -1.23
C LYS A 47 -4.79 9.11 -0.72
N VAL A 48 -4.03 8.92 0.34
CA VAL A 48 -3.30 10.01 1.03
C VAL A 48 -1.79 9.82 1.04
N LEU A 49 -1.32 8.60 0.78
CA LEU A 49 0.10 8.30 0.66
C LEU A 49 0.58 8.52 -0.78
N PRO A 50 1.80 9.04 -0.97
CA PRO A 50 2.46 9.02 -2.26
C PRO A 50 2.64 7.59 -2.80
N GLU A 51 2.62 7.43 -4.13
CA GLU A 51 2.78 6.13 -4.80
C GLU A 51 4.06 5.39 -4.35
N ALA A 52 5.17 6.12 -4.19
CA ALA A 52 6.45 5.54 -3.74
C ALA A 52 6.40 5.02 -2.29
N GLU A 53 5.56 5.59 -1.44
CA GLU A 53 5.46 5.28 -0.01
C GLU A 53 4.42 4.20 0.26
N TYR A 54 3.43 4.03 -0.62
CA TYR A 54 2.36 3.06 -0.45
C TYR A 54 2.87 1.60 -0.34
N PRO A 55 3.76 1.09 -1.21
CA PRO A 55 4.33 -0.25 -1.05
C PRO A 55 5.10 -0.43 0.26
N ILE A 56 5.83 0.61 0.70
CA ILE A 56 6.59 0.58 1.97
C ILE A 56 5.62 0.44 3.14
N PHE A 57 4.51 1.19 3.11
CA PHE A 57 3.45 1.09 4.09
C PHE A 57 2.81 -0.30 4.13
N VAL A 58 2.43 -0.87 2.97
CA VAL A 58 1.82 -2.21 2.90
C VAL A 58 2.75 -3.26 3.50
N ILE A 59 4.02 -3.28 3.09
CA ILE A 59 5.03 -4.23 3.62
C ILE A 59 5.22 -4.03 5.13
N THR A 60 5.26 -2.78 5.60
CA THR A 60 5.40 -2.44 7.03
C THR A 60 4.23 -2.98 7.85
N VAL A 61 3.01 -2.87 7.34
CA VAL A 61 1.81 -3.35 8.03
C VAL A 61 1.74 -4.88 8.04
N LEU A 62 1.95 -5.52 6.88
CA LEU A 62 1.91 -6.98 6.76
C LEU A 62 2.96 -7.67 7.65
N ASN A 63 4.16 -7.10 7.74
CA ASN A 63 5.25 -7.62 8.57
C ASN A 63 5.20 -7.13 10.03
N ASN A 64 4.16 -6.38 10.42
CA ASN A 64 4.01 -5.81 11.76
C ASN A 64 5.27 -5.03 12.23
N ILE A 65 5.89 -4.27 11.34
CA ILE A 65 7.10 -3.50 11.64
C ILE A 65 6.71 -2.26 12.44
N ARG A 66 7.10 -2.21 13.72
CA ARG A 66 6.78 -1.11 14.67
C ARG A 66 7.95 -0.16 14.94
N ARG A 67 8.91 -0.09 14.02
CA ARG A 67 10.07 0.79 14.20
C ARG A 67 9.63 2.25 14.10
N GLU A 68 9.97 3.02 15.13
CA GLU A 68 9.66 4.44 15.24
C GLU A 68 10.00 5.24 13.98
N ALA A 69 11.19 5.05 13.44
CA ALA A 69 11.66 5.76 12.25
C ALA A 69 10.80 5.47 11.01
N VAL A 70 10.30 4.23 10.86
CA VAL A 70 9.46 3.84 9.72
C VAL A 70 8.06 4.42 9.87
N ILE A 71 7.47 4.29 11.06
CA ILE A 71 6.17 4.88 11.41
C ILE A 71 6.19 6.40 11.18
N ALA A 72 7.24 7.08 11.66
CA ALA A 72 7.40 8.52 11.48
C ALA A 72 7.52 8.90 10.00
N SER A 73 8.29 8.15 9.21
CA SER A 73 8.44 8.38 7.77
C SER A 73 7.11 8.30 7.02
N ILE A 74 6.31 7.26 7.30
CA ILE A 74 4.99 7.06 6.67
C ILE A 74 4.02 8.18 7.07
N ILE A 75 4.01 8.60 8.34
CA ILE A 75 3.13 9.69 8.79
C ILE A 75 3.58 11.03 8.19
N ASP A 76 4.88 11.23 8.07
CA ASP A 76 5.45 12.46 7.51
C ASP A 76 5.31 12.54 5.97
N SER A 77 5.02 11.44 5.27
CA SER A 77 4.75 11.45 3.83
C SER A 77 3.30 11.79 3.50
N ILE A 78 2.37 11.61 4.44
CA ILE A 78 0.97 12.00 4.27
C ILE A 78 0.86 13.52 4.08
N GLY A 79 0.21 13.93 2.99
CA GLY A 79 0.05 15.34 2.63
C GLY A 79 1.24 15.96 1.90
N LYS A 80 2.34 15.24 1.71
CA LYS A 80 3.39 15.60 0.74
C LYS A 80 3.00 15.06 -0.63
N HIS A 81 2.02 15.69 -1.25
CA HIS A 81 1.69 15.42 -2.64
C HIS A 81 2.75 16.12 -3.51
N ASP A 82 3.97 15.57 -3.54
CA ASP A 82 4.98 16.06 -4.47
C ASP A 82 4.49 15.80 -5.88
N LEU A 83 4.51 16.86 -6.67
CA LEU A 83 4.13 16.94 -8.07
C LEU A 83 5.01 15.99 -8.88
N GLN A 84 4.64 14.73 -8.99
CA GLN A 84 5.16 13.85 -10.03
C GLN A 84 3.97 13.33 -10.82
N SER A 85 3.95 13.84 -12.06
CA SER A 85 3.02 13.55 -13.14
C SER A 85 2.62 12.09 -13.23
N GLU A 86 1.33 11.89 -13.45
CA GLU A 86 0.69 10.70 -13.99
C GLU A 86 1.61 9.96 -14.97
N PRO A 87 1.85 8.64 -14.82
CA PRO A 87 1.88 7.78 -15.98
C PRO A 87 0.41 7.51 -16.33
N GLU A 88 -0.04 8.18 -17.38
CA GLU A 88 -1.33 7.94 -18.01
C GLU A 88 -1.58 6.43 -18.15
N LYS A 89 -2.67 5.96 -17.55
CA LYS A 89 -3.32 4.72 -17.99
C LYS A 89 -4.04 5.04 -19.29
N GLU A 90 -3.78 4.29 -20.36
CA GLU A 90 -4.78 3.57 -21.16
C GLU A 90 -4.21 3.07 -22.49
N GLY A 91 -4.46 1.79 -22.81
CA GLY A 91 -4.18 1.26 -24.14
C GLY A 91 -4.17 -0.25 -24.25
N SER A 92 -5.32 -0.89 -24.03
CA SER A 92 -5.58 -2.22 -24.61
C SER A 92 -5.27 -2.19 -26.11
N SER A 93 -4.37 -3.06 -26.57
CA SER A 93 -4.45 -3.59 -27.93
C SER A 93 -3.86 -4.99 -27.97
N VAL A 94 -4.73 -5.98 -27.78
CA VAL A 94 -4.49 -7.34 -28.26
C VAL A 94 -4.32 -7.21 -29.77
N THR A 95 -3.09 -7.39 -30.25
CA THR A 95 -2.84 -7.76 -31.64
C THR A 95 -2.12 -9.09 -31.63
N ASP A 96 -2.90 -10.16 -31.74
CA ASP A 96 -2.47 -11.47 -32.21
C ASP A 96 -1.71 -11.28 -33.54
N LYS A 97 -0.38 -11.52 -33.56
CA LYS A 97 0.41 -12.03 -34.70
C LYS A 97 1.78 -12.56 -34.25
N ASP A 98 2.00 -13.82 -34.62
CA ASP A 98 3.26 -14.48 -34.99
C ASP A 98 4.50 -14.41 -34.08
N GLY A 99 4.81 -15.57 -33.47
CA GLY A 99 6.10 -16.23 -33.66
C GLY A 99 7.35 -15.51 -33.16
N ILE A 100 7.57 -15.54 -31.84
CA ILE A 100 8.90 -15.27 -31.26
C ILE A 100 9.27 -16.45 -30.38
N ASP A 101 10.07 -17.34 -30.94
CA ASP A 101 10.78 -18.41 -30.23
C ASP A 101 11.59 -17.80 -29.07
N HIS A 102 11.34 -18.26 -27.85
CA HIS A 102 12.04 -17.80 -26.65
C HIS A 102 13.31 -18.64 -26.45
N PRO A 103 14.47 -18.01 -26.16
CA PRO A 103 15.78 -18.69 -26.19
C PRO A 103 16.07 -19.60 -24.98
N PHE A 104 15.05 -20.05 -24.25
CA PHE A 104 15.19 -20.93 -23.08
C PHE A 104 14.21 -22.11 -23.06
N CYS A 105 13.70 -22.52 -24.22
CA CYS A 105 13.12 -23.87 -24.41
C CYS A 105 14.12 -24.78 -25.13
#